data_AF-A0AA41BJT2-F1
#
_entry.id   AF-A0AA41BJT2-F1
#
_cell.length_a   1.000
_cell.length_b   1.000
_cell.length_c   1.000
_cell.angle_alpha   90.00
_cell.angle_beta   90.00
_cell.angle_gamma   90.00
#
_symmetry.space_group_name_H-M   'P 1'
#
loop_
_entity.id
_entity.type
_entity.pdbx_description
1 polymer ?
#
loop_
_entity_poly.entity_id
_entity_poly.type
_entity_poly.pdbx_seq_one_letter_code
_entity_poly.pdbx_strand_id
1 'polypeptide(L)' 'MGQALNSEEVTWVWIRDFNHSLTYFGRVKAFSDSGTQRELFMTDVSVYTISGKKELYNLNSAYISLSDGMYSIEQPKY' A
#
# COMPACT_ATOMS: atom_id res chain seq x y z
N MET A 1 9.52 -4.21 20.37
CA MET A 1 9.85 -2.92 19.73
C MET A 1 9.89 -3.15 18.24
N GLY A 2 8.85 -2.71 17.51
CA GLY A 2 8.88 -2.71 16.04
C GLY A 2 9.70 -1.52 15.57
N GLN A 3 10.79 -1.75 14.87
CA GLN A 3 11.57 -0.67 14.26
C GLN A 3 10.81 -0.19 13.03
N ALA A 4 10.25 1.02 13.08
CA ALA A 4 9.88 1.74 11.87
C ALA A 4 11.19 2.17 11.21
N LEU A 5 11.54 1.54 10.08
CA LEU A 5 12.66 1.99 9.26
C LEU A 5 12.31 3.39 8.74
N ASN A 6 12.94 4.42 9.32
CA ASN A 6 12.96 5.77 8.79
C ASN A 6 13.74 5.74 7.46
N SER A 7 13.08 5.41 6.36
CA SER A 7 13.61 5.75 5.04
C SER A 7 13.12 7.16 4.70
N GLU A 8 14.05 8.12 4.66
CA GLU A 8 13.79 9.49 4.20
C GLU A 8 13.26 9.55 2.75
N GLU A 9 13.27 8.44 2.02
CA GLU A 9 12.62 8.29 0.71
C GLU A 9 11.14 7.94 0.83
N VAL A 10 10.31 8.98 0.76
CA VAL A 10 8.87 8.84 0.55
C VAL A 10 8.62 8.20 -0.81
N THR A 11 8.37 6.89 -0.82
CA THR A 11 8.17 6.12 -2.04
C THR A 11 6.68 6.04 -2.38
N TRP A 12 6.30 6.55 -3.55
CA TRP A 12 5.00 6.27 -4.14
C TRP A 12 4.97 4.84 -4.66
N VAL A 13 3.90 4.11 -4.35
CA VAL A 13 3.73 2.71 -4.75
C VAL A 13 2.32 2.43 -5.22
N TRP A 14 2.22 1.48 -6.14
CA TRP A 14 1.01 0.73 -6.41
C TRP A 14 0.97 -0.50 -5.50
N ILE A 15 -0.15 -0.74 -4.83
CA ILE A 15 -0.41 -1.94 -4.04
C ILE A 15 -1.65 -2.62 -4.60
N ARG A 16 -1.51 -3.83 -5.13
CA ARG A 16 -2.65 -4.66 -5.51
C ARG A 16 -2.97 -5.60 -4.37
N ASP A 17 -4.18 -5.51 -3.84
CA ASP A 17 -4.71 -6.38 -2.80
C ASP A 17 -5.70 -7.35 -3.44
N PHE A 18 -5.28 -8.60 -3.61
CA PHE A 18 -6.09 -9.63 -4.23
C PHE A 18 -7.16 -10.19 -3.29
N ASN A 19 -7.00 -10.04 -1.97
CA ASN A 19 -8.01 -10.46 -1.00
C ASN A 19 -9.25 -9.58 -1.10
N HIS A 20 -9.08 -8.27 -1.20
CA HIS A 20 -10.20 -7.32 -1.28
C HIS A 20 -10.54 -6.91 -2.71
N SER A 21 -9.77 -7.37 -3.71
CA SER A 21 -9.92 -6.99 -5.12
C SER A 21 -9.84 -5.48 -5.34
N LEU A 22 -8.87 -4.84 -4.68
CA LEU A 22 -8.62 -3.40 -4.74
C LEU A 22 -7.17 -3.11 -5.10
N THR A 23 -6.95 -1.94 -5.69
CA THR A 23 -5.61 -1.42 -5.95
C THR A 23 -5.48 -0.05 -5.30
N TYR A 24 -4.41 0.15 -4.53
CA TYR A 24 -4.11 1.40 -3.85
C TYR A 24 -2.91 2.06 -4.53
N PHE A 25 -2.97 3.35 -4.77
CA PHE A 25 -1.82 4.16 -5.16
C PHE A 25 -1.62 5.25 -4.13
N GLY A 26 -0.41 5.39 -3.61
CA GLY A 26 -0.14 6.40 -2.59
C GLY A 26 1.28 6.34 -2.05
N ARG A 27 1.55 7.17 -1.05
CA ARG A 27 2.87 7.27 -0.40
C ARG A 27 2.93 6.38 0.83
N VAL A 28 3.93 5.51 0.90
CA VAL A 28 4.20 4.74 2.12
C VAL A 28 4.86 5.65 3.16
N LYS A 29 4.31 5.67 4.37
CA LYS A 29 4.85 6.39 5.54
C LYS A 29 5.47 5.48 6.58
N ALA A 30 4.92 4.28 6.76
CA ALA A 30 5.47 3.26 7.62
C ALA A 30 5.01 1.88 7.17
N PHE A 31 5.77 0.85 7.51
CA PHE A 31 5.39 -0.54 7.32
C PHE A 31 5.85 -1.40 8.51
N SER A 32 5.15 -2.50 8.78
CA SER A 32 5.58 -3.49 9.77
C SER A 32 6.54 -4.51 9.15
N ASP A 33 7.44 -5.02 9.98
CA ASP A 33 8.41 -6.08 9.62
C ASP A 33 7.97 -7.47 10.15
N SER A 34 6.68 -7.64 10.45
CA SER A 34 6.13 -8.90 10.96
C SER A 34 5.93 -9.91 9.82
N GLY A 35 6.67 -11.01 9.85
CA GLY A 35 6.78 -11.98 8.74
C GLY A 35 5.50 -12.72 8.31
N THR A 36 4.36 -12.58 9.00
CA THR A 36 3.09 -13.23 8.63
C THR A 36 2.03 -12.28 8.08
N GLN A 37 2.14 -10.99 8.39
CA GLN A 37 1.15 -9.98 8.02
C GLN A 37 1.87 -8.65 7.89
N ARG A 38 1.73 -8.03 6.72
CA ARG A 38 2.37 -6.74 6.45
C ARG A 38 1.34 -5.64 6.65
N GLU A 39 1.62 -4.77 7.61
CA GLU A 39 0.82 -3.59 7.87
C GLU A 39 1.50 -2.39 7.24
N LEU A 40 0.72 -1.54 6.56
CA LEU A 40 1.20 -0.37 5.85
C LEU A 40 0.39 0.85 6.26
N PHE A 41 1.09 1.92 6.60
CA PHE A 41 0.49 3.23 6.74
C PHE A 41 0.82 4.06 5.50
N MET A 42 -0.22 4.50 4.79
CA MET A 42 -0.12 5.28 3.56
C MET A 42 -0.82 6.64 3.68
N THR A 43 -0.36 7.61 2.89
CA THR A 43 -0.96 8.94 2.75
C THR A 43 -1.14 9.32 1.28
N ASP A 44 -2.06 10.24 1.02
CA ASP A 44 -2.48 10.65 -0.34
C ASP A 44 -2.86 9.43 -1.19
N VAL A 45 -3.87 8.69 -0.73
CA VAL A 45 -4.21 7.38 -1.28
C VAL A 45 -5.38 7.49 -2.25
N SER A 46 -5.15 7.06 -3.48
CA SER A 46 -6.19 6.85 -4.48
C SER A 46 -6.50 5.36 -4.57
N VAL A 47 -7.78 5.00 -4.48
CA VAL A 47 -8.24 3.61 -4.53
C VAL A 47 -8.89 3.33 -5.86
N TYR A 48 -8.48 2.23 -6.49
CA TYR A 48 -8.93 1.77 -7.79
C TYR A 48 -9.53 0.37 -7.69
N THR A 49 -10.31 -0.01 -8.71
CA THR A 49 -10.61 -1.43 -8.97
C THR A 49 -9.32 -2.25 -9.10
N ILE A 50 -9.34 -3.56 -8.84
CA ILE A 50 -8.16 -4.45 -8.99
C ILE A 50 -7.46 -4.33 -10.36
N SER A 51 -8.22 -4.01 -11.41
CA SER A 51 -7.69 -3.80 -12.77
C SER A 51 -6.81 -2.55 -12.90
N GLY A 52 -6.91 -1.61 -11.96
CA GLY A 52 -6.28 -0.28 -12.00
C GLY A 52 -6.96 0.71 -12.95
N LYS A 53 -7.98 0.30 -13.73
CA LYS A 53 -8.56 1.13 -14.80
C LYS A 53 -9.53 2.21 -14.35
N LYS A 54 -10.12 2.05 -13.16
CA LYS A 54 -11.14 2.95 -12.63
C LYS A 54 -10.82 3.29 -11.18
N GLU A 55 -10.67 4.58 -10.93
CA GLU A 55 -10.62 5.15 -9.58
C GLU A 55 -12.02 5.06 -8.95
N LEU A 56 -12.06 4.70 -7.67
CA LEU A 56 -13.26 4.54 -6.88
C LEU A 56 -13.44 5.71 -5.92
N TYR A 57 -12.41 6.03 -5.14
CA TYR A 57 -12.41 7.12 -4.16
C TYR A 57 -10.99 7.46 -3.69
N ASN A 58 -10.86 8.56 -2.96
CA ASN A 58 -9.59 9.06 -2.39
C ASN A 58 -9.66 9.12 -0.86
N LEU A 59 -8.53 8.91 -0.21
CA LEU A 59 -8.34 8.97 1.23
C LEU A 59 -7.11 9.81 1.56
N ASN A 60 -7.21 10.67 2.58
CA ASN A 60 -6.05 11.40 3.10
C ASN A 60 -4.96 10.45 3.63
N SER A 61 -5.40 9.35 4.25
CA SER A 61 -4.53 8.30 4.78
C SER A 61 -5.27 6.97 4.87
N ALA A 62 -4.52 5.87 4.78
CA ALA A 62 -5.04 4.51 4.93
C ALA A 62 -4.09 3.65 5.78
N TYR A 63 -4.68 2.82 6.64
CA TYR A 63 -3.98 1.71 7.29
C TYR A 63 -4.40 0.42 6.58
N ILE A 64 -3.45 -0.26 5.97
CA ILE A 64 -3.71 -1.42 5.12
C ILE A 64 -3.02 -2.63 5.76
N SER A 65 -3.75 -3.72 5.90
CA SER A 65 -3.23 -5.00 6.34
C SER A 65 -3.26 -5.97 5.17
N LEU A 66 -2.08 -6.39 4.73
CA LEU A 66 -1.91 -7.34 3.63
C LEU A 66 -1.56 -8.73 4.18
N SER A 67 -2.33 -9.72 3.75
CA SER A 67 -2.05 -11.14 4.04
C SER A 67 -0.93 -11.66 3.13
N ASP A 68 -0.04 -12.49 3.67
CA ASP A 68 1.08 -13.02 2.91
C ASP A 68 0.63 -13.75 1.63
N GLY A 69 1.37 -13.55 0.54
CA GLY A 69 1.07 -14.09 -0.79
C GLY A 69 -0.14 -13.51 -1.54
N MET A 70 -0.96 -12.64 -0.92
CA MET A 70 -2.20 -12.11 -1.52
C MET A 70 -2.11 -10.64 -1.94
N TYR A 71 -0.91 -10.16 -2.26
CA TYR A 71 -0.70 -8.79 -2.72
C TYR A 71 0.53 -8.64 -3.64
N SER A 72 0.58 -7.54 -4.40
CA SER A 72 1.80 -7.06 -5.05
C SER A 72 2.06 -5.60 -4.70
N ILE A 73 3.33 -5.20 -4.62
CA ILE A 73 3.76 -3.81 -4.44
C ILE A 73 4.72 -3.47 -5.58
N GLU A 74 4.43 -2.39 -6.30
CA GLU A 74 5.17 -1.96 -7.49
C GLU A 74 5.49 -0.46 -7.40
N GLN A 75 6.73 -0.08 -7.70
CA GLN A 75 7.08 1.32 -7.89
C GLN A 75 6.61 1.78 -9.29
N PRO A 76 6.07 3.01 -9.43
CA PRO A 76 5.75 3.58 -10.73
C PRO A 76 6.99 3.65 -11.62
N LYS A 77 6.89 3.15 -12.85
CA LYS A 77 7.90 3.41 -13.88
C LYS A 77 7.57 4.77 -14.51
N TYR A 78 8.52 5.69 -14.45
CA TYR A 78 8.51 6.92 -15.25
C TYR A 78 8.91 6.63 -16.69
#